data_AF-A0A7X7BTS4-F1
#
_entry.id   AF-A0A7X7BTS4-F1
#
_cell.length_a   1.000
_cell.length_b   1.000
_cell.length_c   1.000
_cell.angle_alpha   90.00
_cell.angle_beta   90.00
_cell.angle_gamma   90.00
#
_symmetry.space_group_name_H-M   'P 1'
#
loop_
_entity.id
_entity.type
_entity.pdbx_description
1 polymer ?
#
loop_
_entity_poly.entity_id
_entity_poly.type
_entity_poly.pdbx_seq_one_letter_code
_entity_poly.pdbx_strand_id
1 'polypeptide(L)'
;DGMLYSLPSRDLIADSVEYMVNAHCADAMICISNCDKITPGMLMASMRLNIPTIFVSGGPMESGKVVWDGENLRLDLVDAMVMAADDSESDDKVNAIESAACPTCGSCSGMFTANSMNCLTEALGLSLPGNGSMLATHARRKELFLEAARRIVTVTKEYYEKGNEAVLPRSIASFKAFENAMMLDIAMGGSSNTVLHLLAAAHEAGVDFTMQDIDRLSRKVPHLCKVSPSTNQYHMEDVHRAGGIFGILGELDRAGLFHSDLPTIHSASFKEALEKWDVMRSDASGDFYRAAPGGVRTTEAFSQDRYFDSLDTDRVSGCIRDIEHAFSQDGGIAVLYGNLAEDGCIVKTAGVDESILKFTGKARVFESQDSAVRGILNDEVKAGEVVIIRYEGPKGGPGMQEMLYPTSYLKSKGLGAACALLTDGRFSGGTSGLSIGHASPEAADGGVIAVVETGDLIEIDIPNRSINLKVDASEIEKRLAAQREKGFVPAEKRERKVSPALKVYGALATSAAFGAVRDVTRLEKLK
;
A
#
# COMPACT_ATOMS: atom_id res chain seq x y z
N ASP A 1 -17.93 -8.93 7.05
CA ASP A 1 -18.58 -7.61 7.27
C ASP A 1 -17.66 -6.49 7.74
N GLY A 2 -16.83 -6.64 8.78
CA GLY A 2 -15.99 -5.53 9.28
C GLY A 2 -15.07 -4.88 8.23
N MET A 3 -14.49 -5.68 7.33
CA MET A 3 -13.58 -5.20 6.28
C MET A 3 -14.24 -4.22 5.28
N LEU A 4 -15.56 -4.24 5.14
CA LEU A 4 -16.32 -3.30 4.29
C LEU A 4 -16.13 -1.84 4.74
N TYR A 5 -15.77 -1.62 6.01
CA TYR A 5 -15.60 -0.28 6.59
C TYR A 5 -14.16 0.22 6.57
N SER A 6 -13.19 -0.60 6.14
CA SER A 6 -11.77 -0.25 6.16
C SER A 6 -11.47 0.93 5.23
N LEU A 7 -11.62 0.80 3.91
CA LEU A 7 -11.35 1.90 2.99
C LEU A 7 -12.27 3.12 3.23
N PRO A 8 -13.60 2.99 3.45
CA PRO A 8 -14.44 4.14 3.77
C PRO A 8 -14.01 4.94 5.00
N SER A 9 -13.31 4.31 5.96
CA SER A 9 -12.76 5.02 7.11
C SER A 9 -11.73 6.08 6.73
N ARG A 10 -11.00 5.91 5.60
CA ARG A 10 -10.06 6.91 5.08
C ARG A 10 -10.77 8.24 4.82
N ASP A 11 -11.87 8.19 4.07
CA ASP A 11 -12.66 9.37 3.72
C ASP A 11 -13.35 9.96 4.95
N LEU A 12 -13.83 9.11 5.87
CA LEU A 12 -14.38 9.58 7.15
C LEU A 12 -13.33 10.31 8.01
N ILE A 13 -12.10 9.81 8.07
CA ILE A 13 -10.99 10.48 8.75
C ILE A 13 -10.69 11.82 8.09
N ALA A 14 -10.64 11.85 6.75
CA ALA A 14 -10.41 13.09 6.01
C ALA A 14 -11.44 14.16 6.35
N ASP A 15 -12.73 13.79 6.29
CA ASP A 15 -13.84 14.69 6.65
C ASP A 15 -13.77 15.10 8.13
N SER A 16 -13.49 14.15 9.03
CA SER A 16 -13.45 14.44 10.47
C SER A 16 -12.37 15.46 10.81
N VAL A 17 -11.17 15.31 10.22
CA VAL A 17 -10.06 16.27 10.38
C VAL A 17 -10.44 17.62 9.79
N GLU A 18 -10.98 17.64 8.57
CA GLU A 18 -11.42 18.87 7.89
C GLU A 18 -12.43 19.67 8.71
N TYR A 19 -13.45 18.99 9.26
CA TYR A 19 -14.47 19.62 10.09
C TYR A 19 -13.86 20.20 11.37
N MET A 20 -13.04 19.43 12.08
CA MET A 20 -12.47 19.86 13.35
C MET A 20 -11.49 21.03 13.18
N VAL A 21 -10.65 21.00 12.14
CA VAL A 21 -9.70 22.08 11.87
C VAL A 21 -10.43 23.36 11.50
N ASN A 22 -11.39 23.30 10.59
CA ASN A 22 -12.16 24.48 10.17
C ASN A 22 -13.03 25.04 11.30
N ALA A 23 -13.67 24.18 12.10
CA ALA A 23 -14.53 24.62 13.20
C ALA A 23 -13.75 25.35 14.32
N HIS A 24 -12.49 24.96 14.55
CA HIS A 24 -11.63 25.58 15.55
C HIS A 24 -10.69 26.66 14.98
N CYS A 25 -10.71 26.87 13.66
CA CYS A 25 -9.77 27.76 12.95
C CYS A 25 -8.31 27.46 13.34
N ALA A 26 -7.93 26.18 13.37
CA ALA A 26 -6.57 25.82 13.78
C ALA A 26 -5.53 26.31 12.75
N ASP A 27 -4.45 26.93 13.22
CA ASP A 27 -3.41 27.51 12.35
C ASP A 27 -2.48 26.46 11.73
N ALA A 28 -2.37 25.29 12.35
CA ALA A 28 -1.46 24.24 11.94
C ALA A 28 -1.88 22.85 12.42
N MET A 29 -1.32 21.82 11.80
CA MET A 29 -1.63 20.42 12.07
C MET A 29 -0.36 19.59 12.31
N ILE A 30 -0.43 18.72 13.33
CA ILE A 30 0.46 17.58 13.47
C ILE A 30 -0.38 16.33 13.20
N CYS A 31 -0.10 15.64 12.10
CA CYS A 31 -0.77 14.40 11.73
C CYS A 31 -0.09 13.22 12.42
N ILE A 32 -0.66 12.77 13.54
CA ILE A 32 -0.22 11.56 14.26
C ILE A 32 -0.99 10.36 13.72
N SER A 33 -0.43 9.71 12.70
CA SER A 33 -1.02 8.55 12.04
C SER A 33 -0.28 7.26 12.39
N ASN A 34 -0.84 6.10 12.04
CA ASN A 34 -0.02 4.88 11.99
C ASN A 34 -0.67 3.77 11.15
N CYS A 35 -1.90 3.39 11.50
CA CYS A 35 -2.58 2.27 10.86
C CYS A 35 -3.01 2.62 9.43
N ASP A 36 -3.17 1.59 8.59
CA ASP A 36 -3.36 1.62 7.14
C ASP A 36 -4.08 2.85 6.57
N LYS A 37 -5.31 3.10 7.01
CA LYS A 37 -6.20 4.11 6.40
C LYS A 37 -6.13 5.47 7.10
N ILE A 38 -5.42 5.57 8.22
CA ILE A 38 -5.27 6.81 9.00
C ILE A 38 -4.33 7.77 8.29
N THR A 39 -3.13 7.31 7.90
CA THR A 39 -2.14 8.12 7.18
C THR A 39 -2.71 8.74 5.90
N PRO A 40 -3.32 7.96 4.97
CA PRO A 40 -3.92 8.55 3.78
C PRO A 40 -5.14 9.42 4.06
N GLY A 41 -5.96 9.12 5.08
CA GLY A 41 -7.08 9.99 5.46
C GLY A 41 -6.62 11.36 5.95
N MET A 42 -5.58 11.39 6.81
CA MET A 42 -4.96 12.63 7.25
C MET A 42 -4.22 13.36 6.12
N LEU A 43 -3.62 12.63 5.17
CA LEU A 43 -3.00 13.20 3.97
C LEU A 43 -4.02 13.86 3.05
N MET A 44 -5.16 13.23 2.80
CA MET A 44 -6.26 13.86 2.07
C MET A 44 -6.74 15.15 2.76
N ALA A 45 -6.94 15.12 4.08
CA ALA A 45 -7.34 16.30 4.83
C ALA A 45 -6.30 17.44 4.77
N SER A 46 -5.00 17.12 4.88
CA SER A 46 -3.95 18.14 4.80
C SER A 46 -3.90 18.79 3.41
N MET A 47 -4.18 18.02 2.36
CA MET A 47 -4.33 18.54 1.01
C MET A 47 -5.57 19.42 0.86
N ARG A 48 -6.73 19.04 1.43
CA ARG A 48 -7.95 19.88 1.40
C ARG A 48 -7.76 21.22 2.13
N LEU A 49 -7.24 21.16 3.35
CA LEU A 49 -7.11 22.31 4.24
C LEU A 49 -5.96 23.24 3.86
N ASN A 50 -4.85 22.67 3.38
CA ASN A 50 -3.65 23.39 2.94
C ASN A 50 -3.12 24.42 3.95
N ILE A 51 -3.16 24.10 5.24
CA ILE A 51 -2.50 24.86 6.32
C ILE A 51 -1.17 24.20 6.70
N PRO A 52 -0.22 24.90 7.36
CA PRO A 52 1.00 24.31 7.88
C PRO A 52 0.77 22.92 8.50
N THR A 53 1.37 21.88 7.92
CA THR A 53 1.15 20.49 8.36
C THR A 53 2.46 19.70 8.39
N ILE A 54 2.63 18.86 9.42
CA ILE A 54 3.71 17.87 9.50
C ILE A 54 3.17 16.50 9.91
N PHE A 55 3.75 15.44 9.35
CA PHE A 55 3.40 14.05 9.66
C PHE A 55 4.45 13.42 10.57
N VAL A 56 3.99 12.81 11.67
CA VAL A 56 4.81 12.00 12.57
C VAL A 56 4.03 10.76 13.02
N SER A 57 4.42 9.60 12.51
CA SER A 57 3.71 8.35 12.74
C SER A 57 4.10 7.70 14.07
N GLY A 58 3.24 6.80 14.56
CA GLY A 58 3.55 5.95 15.72
C GLY A 58 4.74 5.01 15.48
N GLY A 59 4.97 4.60 14.24
CA GLY A 59 6.03 3.71 13.80
C GLY A 59 5.63 2.23 13.76
N PRO A 60 6.41 1.41 13.02
CA PRO A 60 6.26 -0.05 12.98
C PRO A 60 6.48 -0.70 14.34
N MET A 61 5.77 -1.81 14.56
CA MET A 61 6.09 -2.75 15.62
C MET A 61 7.36 -3.54 15.28
N GLU A 62 7.95 -4.16 16.30
CA GLU A 62 9.08 -5.08 16.12
C GLU A 62 8.63 -6.36 15.39
N SER A 63 9.53 -6.98 14.62
CA SER A 63 9.23 -8.29 14.02
C SER A 63 9.04 -9.37 15.10
N GLY A 64 8.05 -10.23 14.92
CA GLY A 64 7.84 -11.39 15.77
C GLY A 64 8.99 -12.38 15.63
N LYS A 65 9.37 -13.05 16.72
CA LYS A 65 10.46 -14.04 16.72
C LYS A 65 10.03 -15.23 17.56
N VAL A 66 10.17 -16.45 17.02
CA VAL A 66 9.92 -17.69 17.74
C VAL A 66 11.00 -18.71 17.42
N VAL A 67 11.38 -19.52 18.42
CA VAL A 67 12.24 -20.69 18.20
C VAL A 67 11.34 -21.91 18.13
N TRP A 68 11.33 -22.60 17.00
CA TRP A 68 10.56 -23.83 16.82
C TRP A 68 11.45 -24.91 16.22
N ASP A 69 11.49 -26.11 16.84
CA ASP A 69 12.37 -27.22 16.44
C ASP A 69 13.85 -26.84 16.24
N GLY A 70 14.32 -25.83 16.98
CA GLY A 70 15.69 -25.32 16.90
C GLY A 70 15.93 -24.27 15.82
N GLU A 71 14.92 -23.92 15.02
CA GLU A 71 14.97 -22.86 14.00
C GLU A 71 14.46 -21.53 14.56
N ASN A 72 15.15 -20.43 14.23
CA ASN A 72 14.70 -19.08 14.55
C ASN A 72 13.82 -18.55 13.41
N LEU A 73 12.51 -18.49 13.65
CA LEU A 73 11.57 -17.93 12.70
C LEU A 73 11.36 -16.44 13.00
N ARG A 74 11.48 -15.60 11.97
CA ARG A 74 11.05 -14.21 11.99
C ARG A 74 9.66 -14.15 11.38
N LEU A 75 8.76 -13.43 12.04
CA LEU A 75 7.33 -13.48 11.79
C LEU A 75 6.74 -12.09 11.58
N ASP A 76 5.72 -12.05 10.74
CA ASP A 76 4.69 -11.03 10.77
C ASP A 76 3.29 -11.65 10.94
N LEU A 77 2.26 -10.79 10.94
CA LEU A 77 0.87 -11.21 11.15
C LEU A 77 0.33 -12.15 10.05
N VAL A 78 0.86 -12.09 8.83
CA VAL A 78 0.40 -12.90 7.71
C VAL A 78 0.89 -14.33 7.84
N ASP A 79 2.09 -14.53 8.38
CA ASP A 79 2.64 -15.87 8.63
C ASP A 79 1.72 -16.70 9.53
N ALA A 80 1.19 -16.09 10.60
CA ALA A 80 0.23 -16.75 11.49
C ALA A 80 -1.04 -17.19 10.75
N MET A 81 -1.55 -16.34 9.84
CA MET A 81 -2.77 -16.63 9.07
C MET A 81 -2.56 -17.69 8.00
N VAL A 82 -1.40 -17.68 7.33
CA VAL A 82 -1.07 -18.69 6.32
C VAL A 82 -0.89 -20.05 6.99
N MET A 83 -0.17 -20.11 8.11
CA MET A 83 0.09 -21.36 8.81
C MET A 83 -1.17 -21.97 9.42
N ALA A 84 -2.08 -21.15 9.96
CA ALA A 84 -3.36 -21.62 10.49
C ALA A 84 -4.27 -22.26 9.42
N ALA A 85 -3.97 -22.08 8.13
CA ALA A 85 -4.73 -22.64 7.01
C ALA A 85 -4.04 -23.84 6.34
N ASP A 86 -2.90 -24.29 6.87
CA ASP A 86 -2.15 -25.44 6.39
C ASP A 86 -2.39 -26.64 7.31
N ASP A 87 -3.12 -27.65 6.80
CA ASP A 87 -3.49 -28.86 7.55
C ASP A 87 -2.27 -29.72 7.95
N SER A 88 -1.08 -29.44 7.42
CA SER A 88 0.15 -30.15 7.78
C SER A 88 0.83 -29.60 9.05
N GLU A 89 0.41 -28.42 9.51
CA GLU A 89 1.01 -27.72 10.64
C GLU A 89 0.30 -28.07 11.96
N SER A 90 1.07 -28.23 13.05
CA SER A 90 0.49 -28.62 14.35
C SER A 90 -0.15 -27.43 15.07
N ASP A 91 -1.24 -27.67 15.80
CA ASP A 91 -1.91 -26.66 16.62
C ASP A 91 -0.96 -25.96 17.60
N ASP A 92 -0.02 -26.71 18.19
CA ASP A 92 0.99 -26.16 19.11
C ASP A 92 1.91 -25.15 18.42
N LYS A 93 2.33 -25.42 17.18
CA LYS A 93 3.16 -24.52 16.38
C LYS A 93 2.37 -23.27 15.98
N VAL A 94 1.13 -23.45 15.52
CA VAL A 94 0.23 -22.34 15.16
C VAL A 94 0.02 -21.41 16.36
N ASN A 95 -0.27 -21.96 17.55
CA ASN A 95 -0.45 -21.18 18.78
C ASN A 95 0.82 -20.41 19.19
N ALA A 96 2.00 -21.03 19.04
CA ALA A 96 3.27 -20.38 19.35
C ALA A 96 3.54 -19.20 18.41
N ILE A 97 3.25 -19.35 17.11
CA ILE A 97 3.41 -18.30 16.11
C ILE A 97 2.40 -17.17 16.30
N GLU A 98 1.12 -17.48 16.51
CA GLU A 98 0.09 -16.49 16.80
C GLU A 98 0.49 -15.61 18.00
N SER A 99 0.98 -16.24 19.07
CA SER A 99 1.42 -15.54 20.28
C SER A 99 2.63 -14.63 20.06
N ALA A 100 3.46 -14.92 19.06
CA ALA A 100 4.71 -14.22 18.76
C ALA A 100 4.61 -13.20 17.62
N ALA A 101 3.62 -13.28 16.74
CA ALA A 101 3.51 -12.49 15.52
C ALA A 101 3.36 -10.97 15.76
N CYS A 102 2.75 -10.57 16.88
CA CYS A 102 2.52 -9.18 17.26
C CYS A 102 3.15 -8.88 18.64
N PRO A 103 4.48 -8.75 18.73
CA PRO A 103 5.17 -8.65 20.01
C PRO A 103 5.03 -7.26 20.65
N THR A 104 4.85 -6.20 19.87
CA THR A 104 4.86 -4.83 20.40
C THR A 104 3.73 -3.93 19.87
N CYS A 105 3.58 -2.74 20.44
CA CYS A 105 2.78 -1.68 19.80
C CYS A 105 3.45 -1.20 18.50
N GLY A 106 2.63 -0.60 17.62
CA GLY A 106 3.06 -0.07 16.33
C GLY A 106 2.15 -0.50 15.19
N SER A 107 2.46 -0.05 13.96
CA SER A 107 1.90 -0.61 12.73
C SER A 107 2.50 -1.99 12.46
N CYS A 108 2.05 -2.67 11.41
CA CYS A 108 2.60 -3.95 10.95
C CYS A 108 4.15 -3.94 10.91
N SER A 109 4.83 -5.10 11.06
CA SER A 109 6.30 -5.17 11.06
C SER A 109 6.93 -5.20 9.67
N GLY A 110 6.17 -5.59 8.64
CA GLY A 110 6.58 -5.64 7.23
C GLY A 110 6.14 -4.42 6.39
N MET A 111 6.47 -4.40 5.10
CA MET A 111 6.11 -3.36 4.15
C MET A 111 4.66 -3.49 3.64
N PHE A 112 3.72 -3.37 4.58
CA PHE A 112 2.28 -3.29 4.33
C PHE A 112 1.82 -1.82 4.16
N THR A 113 0.53 -1.60 3.88
CA THR A 113 -0.02 -0.27 3.57
C THR A 113 0.33 0.79 4.62
N ALA A 114 0.19 0.49 5.91
CA ALA A 114 0.58 1.39 7.00
C ALA A 114 2.01 1.91 6.85
N ASN A 115 2.98 1.00 6.75
CA ASN A 115 4.39 1.38 6.66
C ASN A 115 4.71 2.02 5.32
N SER A 116 4.20 1.48 4.20
CA SER A 116 4.39 2.11 2.89
C SER A 116 3.92 3.56 2.95
N MET A 117 2.68 3.84 3.36
CA MET A 117 2.18 5.22 3.46
C MET A 117 2.99 6.11 4.41
N ASN A 118 3.47 5.60 5.55
CA ASN A 118 4.33 6.35 6.45
C ASN A 118 5.71 6.66 5.83
N CYS A 119 6.22 5.78 4.96
CA CYS A 119 7.44 6.03 4.18
C CYS A 119 7.19 7.05 3.07
N LEU A 120 6.02 6.97 2.42
CA LEU A 120 5.66 7.87 1.33
C LEU A 120 5.49 9.32 1.79
N THR A 121 5.06 9.57 3.03
CA THR A 121 5.04 10.95 3.56
C THR A 121 6.45 11.54 3.75
N GLU A 122 7.50 10.71 3.93
CA GLU A 122 8.89 11.19 3.88
C GLU A 122 9.29 11.61 2.46
N ALA A 123 8.98 10.80 1.44
CA ALA A 123 9.29 11.11 0.03
C ALA A 123 8.44 12.22 -0.59
N LEU A 124 7.21 12.43 -0.09
CA LEU A 124 6.43 13.63 -0.38
C LEU A 124 7.05 14.89 0.24
N GLY A 125 7.94 14.74 1.23
CA GLY A 125 8.57 15.84 1.95
C GLY A 125 7.75 16.37 3.13
N LEU A 126 6.71 15.66 3.59
CA LEU A 126 5.81 16.12 4.65
C LEU A 126 6.13 15.55 6.05
N SER A 127 7.11 14.64 6.12
CA SER A 127 7.56 13.99 7.35
C SER A 127 9.02 14.26 7.67
N LEU A 128 9.38 14.04 8.93
CA LEU A 128 10.77 13.98 9.37
C LEU A 128 11.42 12.64 8.99
N PRO A 129 12.75 12.60 8.79
CA PRO A 129 13.48 11.37 8.53
C PRO A 129 13.28 10.33 9.64
N GLY A 130 13.01 9.09 9.24
CA GLY A 130 12.73 7.97 10.15
C GLY A 130 11.26 7.86 10.60
N ASN A 131 10.37 8.71 10.08
CA ASN A 131 8.94 8.60 10.26
C ASN A 131 8.39 7.20 9.97
N GLY A 132 8.73 6.61 8.83
CA GLY A 132 8.24 5.31 8.38
C GLY A 132 9.01 4.11 8.93
N SER A 133 10.28 4.28 9.36
CA SER A 133 11.17 3.13 9.65
C SER A 133 11.53 2.92 11.12
N MET A 134 11.55 3.96 11.95
CA MET A 134 11.96 3.82 13.35
C MET A 134 10.94 3.00 14.18
N LEU A 135 11.38 2.10 15.05
CA LEU A 135 10.42 1.28 15.80
C LEU A 135 9.61 2.11 16.80
N ALA A 136 8.33 1.77 16.98
CA ALA A 136 7.42 2.45 17.91
C ALA A 136 7.91 2.36 19.38
N THR A 137 8.57 1.27 19.72
CA THR A 137 9.12 1.00 21.05
C THR A 137 10.43 1.73 21.33
N HIS A 138 11.16 2.17 20.30
CA HIS A 138 12.49 2.73 20.50
C HIS A 138 12.42 4.16 21.05
N ALA A 139 13.25 4.49 22.04
CA ALA A 139 13.21 5.76 22.77
C ALA A 139 13.40 6.99 21.86
N ARG A 140 14.18 6.86 20.77
CA ARG A 140 14.36 7.93 19.77
C ARG A 140 13.07 8.31 19.04
N ARG A 141 12.04 7.46 19.01
CA ARG A 141 10.76 7.80 18.40
C ARG A 141 10.10 8.97 19.15
N LYS A 142 10.25 9.05 20.47
CA LYS A 142 9.79 10.20 21.26
C LYS A 142 10.40 11.52 20.77
N GLU A 143 11.69 11.50 20.42
CA GLU A 143 12.36 12.70 19.92
C GLU A 143 11.81 13.15 18.56
N LEU A 144 11.39 12.22 17.69
CA LEU A 144 10.70 12.58 16.45
C LEU A 144 9.38 13.33 16.69
N PHE A 145 8.60 12.92 17.70
CA PHE A 145 7.38 13.65 18.10
C PHE A 145 7.70 15.06 18.60
N LEU A 146 8.71 15.20 19.48
CA LEU A 146 9.10 16.49 20.02
C LEU A 146 9.66 17.41 18.93
N GLU A 147 10.43 16.86 18.00
CA GLU A 147 10.98 17.63 16.88
C GLU A 147 9.89 18.04 15.89
N ALA A 148 8.93 17.16 15.58
CA ALA A 148 7.79 17.53 14.75
C ALA A 148 7.00 18.69 15.37
N ALA A 149 6.79 18.68 16.69
CA ALA A 149 6.12 19.75 17.40
C ALA A 149 6.89 21.08 17.37
N ARG A 150 8.22 21.07 17.49
CA ARG A 150 9.04 22.28 17.34
C ARG A 150 9.06 22.78 15.90
N ARG A 151 9.16 21.85 14.95
CA ARG A 151 9.25 22.17 13.53
C ARG A 151 7.96 22.79 13.02
N ILE A 152 6.80 22.24 13.39
CA ILE A 152 5.52 22.79 12.93
C ILE A 152 5.34 24.23 13.38
N VAL A 153 5.70 24.57 14.62
CA VAL A 153 5.63 25.96 15.12
C VAL A 153 6.52 26.89 14.28
N THR A 154 7.70 26.43 13.90
CA THR A 154 8.60 27.18 13.02
C THR A 154 7.96 27.39 11.64
N VAL A 155 7.41 26.33 11.05
CA VAL A 155 6.74 26.34 9.74
C VAL A 155 5.52 27.27 9.76
N THR A 156 4.71 27.23 10.81
CA THR A 156 3.55 28.11 11.00
C THR A 156 3.96 29.58 11.00
N LYS A 157 5.07 29.92 11.68
CA LYS A 157 5.59 31.29 11.68
C LYS A 157 6.14 31.71 10.32
N GLU A 158 6.82 30.82 9.60
CA GLU A 158 7.25 31.10 8.22
C GLU A 158 6.05 31.48 7.34
N TYR A 159 4.94 30.75 7.47
CA TYR A 159 3.73 31.05 6.71
C TYR A 159 3.06 32.36 7.16
N TYR A 160 2.64 32.47 8.42
CA TYR A 160 1.81 33.61 8.87
C TYR A 160 2.59 34.89 9.14
N GLU A 161 3.84 34.82 9.61
CA GLU A 161 4.65 36.01 9.94
C GLU A 161 5.47 36.49 8.74
N LYS A 162 5.89 35.58 7.86
CA LYS A 162 6.76 35.90 6.71
C LYS A 162 6.11 35.72 5.35
N GLY A 163 4.86 35.24 5.29
CA GLY A 163 4.13 35.04 4.04
C GLY A 163 4.72 33.93 3.16
N ASN A 164 5.46 32.98 3.75
CA ASN A 164 6.12 31.92 2.99
C ASN A 164 5.15 30.78 2.66
N GLU A 165 4.46 30.84 1.53
CA GLU A 165 3.55 29.78 1.07
C GLU A 165 4.26 28.48 0.67
N ALA A 166 5.58 28.49 0.46
CA ALA A 166 6.33 27.32 0.03
C ALA A 166 6.35 26.19 1.07
N VAL A 167 5.98 26.49 2.33
CA VAL A 167 5.94 25.52 3.43
C VAL A 167 4.59 24.82 3.58
N LEU A 168 3.60 25.18 2.76
CA LEU A 168 2.27 24.58 2.80
C LEU A 168 2.25 23.19 2.14
N PRO A 169 1.32 22.31 2.54
CA PRO A 169 1.23 20.95 1.99
C PRO A 169 1.15 20.87 0.47
N ARG A 170 0.32 21.71 -0.18
CA ARG A 170 0.19 21.72 -1.65
C ARG A 170 1.42 22.28 -2.37
N SER A 171 2.21 23.10 -1.70
CA SER A 171 3.48 23.62 -2.25
C SER A 171 4.59 22.56 -2.17
N ILE A 172 4.63 21.80 -1.08
CA ILE A 172 5.61 20.72 -0.87
C ILE A 172 5.25 19.49 -1.72
N ALA A 173 4.00 19.02 -1.63
CA ALA A 173 3.49 17.86 -2.36
C ALA A 173 3.11 18.21 -3.81
N SER A 174 4.07 18.76 -4.56
CA SER A 174 3.93 19.03 -6.00
C SER A 174 3.83 17.74 -6.83
N PHE A 175 3.51 17.85 -8.12
CA PHE A 175 3.52 16.70 -9.05
C PHE A 175 4.81 15.88 -8.97
N LYS A 176 5.98 16.54 -8.97
CA LYS A 176 7.28 15.85 -8.84
C LYS A 176 7.46 15.18 -7.46
N ALA A 177 6.86 15.71 -6.41
CA ALA A 177 6.88 15.06 -5.10
C ALA A 177 6.01 13.80 -5.09
N PHE A 178 4.86 13.80 -5.78
CA PHE A 178 4.08 12.58 -6.04
C PHE A 178 4.87 11.56 -6.87
N GLU A 179 5.64 12.00 -7.87
CA GLU A 179 6.58 11.11 -8.56
C GLU A 179 7.63 10.54 -7.60
N ASN A 180 8.27 11.37 -6.77
CA ASN A 180 9.23 10.91 -5.74
C ASN A 180 8.63 9.85 -4.81
N ALA A 181 7.40 10.06 -4.34
CA ALA A 181 6.68 9.09 -3.52
C ALA A 181 6.44 7.79 -4.29
N MET A 182 5.94 7.85 -5.53
CA MET A 182 5.71 6.66 -6.33
C MET A 182 7.00 5.92 -6.68
N MET A 183 8.10 6.64 -6.96
CA MET A 183 9.41 6.03 -7.19
C MET A 183 9.92 5.30 -5.95
N LEU A 184 9.79 5.91 -4.77
CA LEU A 184 10.11 5.24 -3.51
C LEU A 184 9.27 3.96 -3.34
N ASP A 185 7.97 4.03 -3.60
CA ASP A 185 7.05 2.91 -3.44
C ASP A 185 7.38 1.74 -4.38
N ILE A 186 7.71 2.03 -5.64
CA ILE A 186 8.17 1.04 -6.62
C ILE A 186 9.50 0.41 -6.16
N ALA A 187 10.42 1.24 -5.67
CA ALA A 187 11.75 0.80 -5.23
C ALA A 187 11.72 -0.10 -4.00
N MET A 188 10.73 0.05 -3.12
CA MET A 188 10.56 -0.83 -1.95
C MET A 188 9.57 -1.98 -2.18
N GLY A 189 8.97 -2.08 -3.38
CA GLY A 189 7.88 -3.02 -3.65
C GLY A 189 6.74 -2.85 -2.64
N GLY A 190 6.26 -1.61 -2.47
CA GLY A 190 5.25 -1.25 -1.49
C GLY A 190 3.91 -1.96 -1.67
N SER A 191 2.94 -1.62 -0.82
CA SER A 191 1.58 -2.15 -0.91
C SER A 191 0.88 -1.61 -2.16
N SER A 192 0.19 -2.43 -2.96
CA SER A 192 -0.60 -1.93 -4.10
C SER A 192 -1.67 -0.89 -3.71
N ASN A 193 -2.08 -0.86 -2.43
CA ASN A 193 -3.00 0.14 -1.89
C ASN A 193 -2.44 1.58 -1.92
N THR A 194 -1.12 1.76 -1.93
CA THR A 194 -0.50 3.10 -2.00
C THR A 194 -0.88 3.82 -3.27
N VAL A 195 -1.02 3.13 -4.40
CA VAL A 195 -1.49 3.70 -5.68
C VAL A 195 -2.84 4.38 -5.47
N LEU A 196 -3.79 3.67 -4.86
CA LEU A 196 -5.12 4.19 -4.55
C LEU A 196 -5.04 5.45 -3.65
N HIS A 197 -4.14 5.43 -2.68
CA HIS A 197 -3.99 6.50 -1.70
C HIS A 197 -3.26 7.74 -2.24
N LEU A 198 -2.24 7.56 -3.08
CA LEU A 198 -1.54 8.64 -3.76
C LEU A 198 -2.45 9.34 -4.77
N LEU A 199 -3.20 8.57 -5.57
CA LEU A 199 -4.20 9.13 -6.49
C LEU A 199 -5.25 9.96 -5.74
N ALA A 200 -5.73 9.45 -4.59
CA ALA A 200 -6.68 10.18 -3.77
C ALA A 200 -6.09 11.48 -3.20
N ALA A 201 -4.86 11.45 -2.66
CA ALA A 201 -4.20 12.64 -2.15
C ALA A 201 -3.90 13.66 -3.26
N ALA A 202 -3.49 13.21 -4.45
CA ALA A 202 -3.25 14.07 -5.61
C ALA A 202 -4.54 14.77 -6.06
N HIS A 203 -5.65 14.04 -6.12
CA HIS A 203 -6.96 14.60 -6.43
C HIS A 203 -7.35 15.73 -5.45
N GLU A 204 -7.23 15.49 -4.15
CA GLU A 204 -7.54 16.49 -3.11
C GLU A 204 -6.58 17.69 -3.10
N ALA A 205 -5.35 17.49 -3.59
CA ALA A 205 -4.37 18.55 -3.77
C ALA A 205 -4.59 19.37 -5.06
N GLY A 206 -5.44 18.89 -5.99
CA GLY A 206 -5.58 19.46 -7.32
C GLY A 206 -4.36 19.20 -8.23
N VAL A 207 -3.62 18.11 -7.97
CA VAL A 207 -2.46 17.70 -8.76
C VAL A 207 -2.89 16.65 -9.78
N ASP A 208 -2.58 16.88 -11.05
CA ASP A 208 -2.91 15.98 -12.17
C ASP A 208 -1.94 14.80 -12.25
N PHE A 209 -1.96 13.93 -11.22
CA PHE A 209 -1.14 12.71 -11.14
C PHE A 209 -2.04 11.48 -11.35
N THR A 210 -1.70 10.64 -12.32
CA THR A 210 -2.61 9.60 -12.84
C THR A 210 -2.01 8.20 -12.85
N MET A 211 -2.83 7.19 -13.16
CA MET A 211 -2.36 5.81 -13.39
C MET A 211 -1.30 5.72 -14.50
N GLN A 212 -1.34 6.60 -15.50
CA GLN A 212 -0.36 6.63 -16.59
C GLN A 212 1.03 7.07 -16.11
N ASP A 213 1.07 8.00 -15.15
CA ASP A 213 2.32 8.42 -14.52
C ASP A 213 2.95 7.29 -13.72
N ILE A 214 2.11 6.54 -12.99
CA ILE A 214 2.54 5.36 -12.24
C ILE A 214 3.09 4.28 -13.18
N ASP A 215 2.40 3.98 -14.30
CA ASP A 215 2.93 3.04 -15.30
C ASP A 215 4.28 3.50 -15.84
N ARG A 216 4.39 4.77 -16.25
CA ARG A 216 5.62 5.37 -16.77
C ARG A 216 6.79 5.24 -15.79
N LEU A 217 6.55 5.45 -14.49
CA LEU A 217 7.56 5.31 -13.44
C LEU A 217 7.89 3.84 -13.17
N SER A 218 6.89 2.96 -13.14
CA SER A 218 7.05 1.51 -12.88
C SER A 218 8.01 0.81 -13.83
N ARG A 219 8.12 1.32 -15.06
CA ARG A 219 8.99 0.77 -16.12
C ARG A 219 10.46 1.21 -16.01
N LYS A 220 10.75 2.20 -15.15
CA LYS A 220 12.08 2.84 -15.04
C LYS A 220 12.74 2.63 -13.69
N VAL A 221 11.93 2.50 -12.64
CA VAL A 221 12.43 2.43 -11.28
C VAL A 221 12.68 0.97 -10.89
N PRO A 222 13.91 0.59 -10.53
CA PRO A 222 14.23 -0.77 -10.10
C PRO A 222 13.71 -1.06 -8.69
N HIS A 223 13.55 -2.34 -8.34
CA HIS A 223 13.19 -2.79 -7.00
C HIS A 223 14.46 -2.97 -6.14
N LEU A 224 14.75 -1.98 -5.29
CA LEU A 224 15.99 -1.86 -4.51
C LEU A 224 15.91 -2.45 -3.10
N CYS A 225 14.72 -2.52 -2.52
CA CYS A 225 14.53 -2.93 -1.12
C CYS A 225 13.38 -3.93 -1.03
N LYS A 226 13.71 -5.20 -0.75
CA LYS A 226 12.73 -6.29 -0.64
C LYS A 226 12.48 -6.61 0.83
N VAL A 227 11.24 -6.41 1.30
CA VAL A 227 10.85 -6.54 2.71
C VAL A 227 9.62 -7.45 2.81
N SER A 228 9.40 -8.06 3.98
CA SER A 228 8.19 -8.85 4.26
C SER A 228 6.92 -8.11 3.81
N PRO A 229 5.97 -8.77 3.11
CA PRO A 229 5.86 -10.23 2.86
C PRO A 229 6.68 -10.74 1.66
N SER A 230 7.38 -9.87 0.92
CA SER A 230 8.05 -10.27 -0.32
C SER A 230 9.29 -11.12 -0.06
N THR A 231 9.83 -11.04 1.15
CA THR A 231 10.89 -11.90 1.70
C THR A 231 10.69 -12.05 3.20
N ASN A 232 11.05 -13.19 3.76
CA ASN A 232 11.08 -13.40 5.21
C ASN A 232 12.40 -12.90 5.86
N GLN A 233 13.37 -12.47 5.05
CA GLN A 233 14.69 -12.07 5.52
C GLN A 233 14.70 -10.70 6.21
N TYR A 234 13.90 -9.75 5.72
CA TYR A 234 13.94 -8.35 6.15
C TYR A 234 12.57 -7.84 6.58
N HIS A 235 12.56 -7.07 7.68
CA HIS A 235 11.42 -6.34 8.21
C HIS A 235 11.77 -4.85 8.34
N MET A 236 10.83 -3.99 8.77
CA MET A 236 11.08 -2.55 8.87
C MET A 236 12.26 -2.19 9.79
N GLU A 237 12.54 -2.99 10.82
CA GLU A 237 13.72 -2.83 11.69
C GLU A 237 15.04 -2.93 10.90
N ASP A 238 15.09 -3.78 9.86
CA ASP A 238 16.27 -3.94 9.02
C ASP A 238 16.38 -2.80 7.99
N VAL A 239 15.24 -2.36 7.44
CA VAL A 239 15.20 -1.17 6.57
C VAL A 239 15.74 0.05 7.32
N HIS A 240 15.34 0.23 8.59
CA HIS A 240 15.88 1.29 9.43
C HIS A 240 17.39 1.16 9.60
N ARG A 241 17.88 -0.03 9.95
CA ARG A 241 19.30 -0.33 10.08
C ARG A 241 20.12 -0.06 8.81
N ALA A 242 19.50 -0.19 7.63
CA ALA A 242 20.13 0.03 6.34
C ALA A 242 20.24 1.51 5.90
N GLY A 243 19.79 2.44 6.75
CA GLY A 243 19.70 3.87 6.45
C GLY A 243 18.26 4.37 6.25
N GLY A 244 17.26 3.54 6.52
CA GLY A 244 15.85 3.88 6.40
C GLY A 244 15.46 4.36 5.01
N ILE A 245 14.51 5.29 4.96
CA ILE A 245 13.96 5.80 3.70
C ILE A 245 14.98 6.63 2.93
N PHE A 246 15.79 7.42 3.63
CA PHE A 246 16.85 8.21 3.00
C PHE A 246 17.98 7.35 2.42
N GLY A 247 18.18 6.12 2.91
CA GLY A 247 19.04 5.13 2.25
C GLY A 247 18.52 4.76 0.86
N ILE A 248 17.21 4.50 0.72
CA ILE A 248 16.57 4.16 -0.57
C ILE A 248 16.57 5.39 -1.50
N LEU A 249 16.16 6.55 -0.98
CA LEU A 249 16.16 7.81 -1.76
C LEU A 249 17.56 8.19 -2.23
N GLY A 250 18.59 7.93 -1.42
CA GLY A 250 19.99 8.13 -1.78
C GLY A 250 20.43 7.29 -2.97
N GLU A 251 20.01 6.02 -3.05
CA GLU A 251 20.29 5.17 -4.22
C GLU A 251 19.53 5.64 -5.47
N LEU A 252 18.26 6.03 -5.32
CA LEU A 252 17.48 6.59 -6.43
C LEU A 252 18.08 7.92 -6.96
N ASP A 253 18.61 8.77 -6.09
CA ASP A 253 19.33 10.00 -6.48
C ASP A 253 20.66 9.67 -7.17
N ARG A 254 21.44 8.71 -6.66
CA ARG A 254 22.66 8.21 -7.33
C ARG A 254 22.38 7.66 -8.72
N ALA A 255 21.22 7.03 -8.91
CA ALA A 255 20.76 6.53 -10.21
C ALA A 255 20.21 7.63 -11.13
N GLY A 256 20.10 8.88 -10.66
CA GLY A 256 19.52 9.99 -11.42
C GLY A 256 18.01 9.86 -11.65
N LEU A 257 17.32 9.06 -10.84
CA LEU A 257 15.87 8.85 -10.93
C LEU A 257 15.07 9.80 -10.04
N PHE A 258 15.68 10.36 -8.99
CA PHE A 258 14.98 11.11 -7.94
C PHE A 258 15.01 12.64 -8.13
N HIS A 259 13.91 13.34 -7.82
CA HIS A 259 13.86 14.80 -7.85
C HIS A 259 14.39 15.40 -6.54
N SER A 260 15.72 15.49 -6.40
CA SER A 260 16.36 15.94 -5.16
C SER A 260 16.36 17.46 -4.95
N ASP A 261 15.96 18.26 -5.94
CA ASP A 261 15.85 19.71 -5.85
C ASP A 261 14.60 20.19 -5.08
N LEU A 262 13.62 19.31 -4.84
CA LEU A 262 12.37 19.67 -4.18
C LEU A 262 12.54 19.96 -2.68
N PRO A 263 11.81 20.93 -2.12
CA PRO A 263 11.83 21.23 -0.70
C PRO A 263 11.18 20.13 0.14
N THR A 264 11.51 20.08 1.42
CA THR A 264 10.78 19.28 2.42
C THR A 264 10.32 20.17 3.56
N ILE A 265 9.48 19.63 4.42
CA ILE A 265 9.03 20.30 5.64
C ILE A 265 10.21 20.64 6.56
N HIS A 266 11.38 20.00 6.43
CA HIS A 266 12.51 20.10 7.36
C HIS A 266 13.85 20.54 6.72
N SER A 267 13.93 20.67 5.39
CA SER A 267 15.14 21.07 4.67
C SER A 267 14.78 21.85 3.41
N ALA A 268 15.68 22.72 2.93
CA ALA A 268 15.40 23.53 1.76
C ALA A 268 15.33 22.70 0.48
N SER A 269 15.98 21.53 0.46
CA SER A 269 15.86 20.54 -0.60
C SER A 269 16.07 19.13 -0.06
N PHE A 270 15.58 18.11 -0.78
CA PHE A 270 15.96 16.72 -0.52
C PHE A 270 17.47 16.49 -0.68
N LYS A 271 18.14 17.21 -1.59
CA LYS A 271 19.59 17.13 -1.75
C LYS A 271 20.30 17.49 -0.44
N GLU A 272 19.91 18.60 0.18
CA GLU A 272 20.43 18.99 1.51
C GLU A 272 20.11 17.93 2.57
N ALA A 273 18.89 17.39 2.56
CA ALA A 273 18.51 16.34 3.50
C ALA A 273 19.36 15.07 3.30
N LEU A 274 19.63 14.66 2.06
CA LEU A 274 20.45 13.49 1.73
C LEU A 274 21.88 13.62 2.24
N GLU A 275 22.50 14.81 2.18
CA GLU A 275 23.85 15.03 2.73
C GLU A 275 23.96 14.72 4.24
N LYS A 276 22.83 14.73 4.97
CA LYS A 276 22.78 14.39 6.40
C LYS A 276 22.27 12.98 6.67
N TRP A 277 21.22 12.57 5.97
CA TRP A 277 20.42 11.38 6.30
C TRP A 277 20.72 10.16 5.43
N ASP A 278 21.43 10.32 4.30
CA ASP A 278 21.95 9.19 3.55
C ASP A 278 23.25 8.70 4.19
N VAL A 279 23.20 7.51 4.80
CA VAL A 279 24.34 6.87 5.47
C VAL A 279 25.51 6.54 4.53
N MET A 280 25.29 6.60 3.20
CA MET A 280 26.37 6.45 2.22
C MET A 280 27.10 7.77 1.90
N ARG A 281 26.55 8.91 2.32
CA ARG A 281 27.17 10.25 2.15
C ARG A 281 27.78 10.76 3.45
N SER A 282 27.20 10.40 4.59
CA SER A 282 27.54 10.97 5.89
C SER A 282 27.27 10.01 7.05
N ASP A 283 28.19 9.99 8.01
CA ASP A 283 28.02 9.25 9.27
C ASP A 283 27.15 10.00 10.30
N ALA A 284 26.73 11.24 10.00
CA ALA A 284 26.03 12.12 10.96
C ALA A 284 24.73 11.52 11.50
N SER A 285 24.09 10.64 10.73
CA SER A 285 22.85 9.95 11.10
C SER A 285 23.07 8.48 11.52
N GLY A 286 24.31 8.01 11.58
CA GLY A 286 24.59 6.59 11.83
C GLY A 286 24.06 6.08 13.17
N ASP A 287 24.26 6.85 14.25
CA ASP A 287 23.71 6.52 15.58
C ASP A 287 22.18 6.48 15.59
N PHE A 288 21.51 7.24 14.73
CA PHE A 288 20.06 7.26 14.61
C PHE A 288 19.55 5.96 13.99
N TYR A 289 20.17 5.52 12.88
CA TYR A 289 19.79 4.31 12.16
C TYR A 289 20.21 3.01 12.85
N ARG A 290 21.11 3.05 13.84
CA ARG A 290 21.41 1.88 14.68
C ARG A 290 20.28 1.52 15.66
N ALA A 291 19.20 2.30 15.76
CA ALA A 291 18.07 1.95 16.64
C ALA A 291 17.55 0.53 16.35
N ALA A 292 17.56 -0.33 17.36
CA ALA A 292 17.29 -1.76 17.24
C ALA A 292 16.01 -2.17 17.97
N PRO A 293 15.43 -3.34 17.65
CA PRO A 293 14.34 -3.92 18.44
C PRO A 293 14.78 -4.26 19.87
N GLY A 294 13.86 -4.06 20.83
CA GLY A 294 14.02 -4.44 22.22
C GLY A 294 14.00 -5.95 22.42
N GLY A 295 13.27 -6.69 21.59
CA GLY A 295 13.11 -8.14 21.70
C GLY A 295 12.30 -8.58 22.92
N VAL A 296 11.46 -7.70 23.45
CA VAL A 296 10.62 -7.94 24.62
C VAL A 296 9.19 -7.52 24.30
N ARG A 297 8.22 -8.38 24.65
CA ARG A 297 6.80 -8.09 24.42
C ARG A 297 6.36 -6.87 25.24
N THR A 298 5.77 -5.87 24.59
CA THR A 298 5.33 -4.63 25.27
C THR A 298 4.32 -3.84 24.45
N THR A 299 3.31 -3.25 25.10
CA THR A 299 2.39 -2.30 24.46
C THR A 299 2.80 -0.84 24.67
N GLU A 300 3.86 -0.59 25.44
CA GLU A 300 4.34 0.74 25.78
C GLU A 300 5.29 1.28 24.70
N ALA A 301 4.94 2.43 24.12
CA ALA A 301 5.82 3.13 23.16
C ALA A 301 7.03 3.72 23.88
N PHE A 302 8.15 3.85 23.17
CA PHE A 302 9.41 4.43 23.69
C PHE A 302 10.03 3.69 24.89
N SER A 303 9.68 2.42 25.08
CA SER A 303 10.00 1.60 26.24
C SER A 303 11.41 1.00 26.25
N GLN A 304 12.20 1.16 25.18
CA GLN A 304 13.55 0.58 25.07
C GLN A 304 14.49 1.46 24.23
N ASP A 305 15.81 1.32 24.43
CA ASP A 305 16.86 2.11 23.78
C ASP A 305 18.04 1.25 23.28
N ARG A 306 17.76 0.06 22.75
CA ARG A 306 18.76 -0.84 22.19
C ARG A 306 19.27 -0.37 20.83
N TYR A 307 20.53 -0.69 20.57
CA TYR A 307 21.19 -0.38 19.30
C TYR A 307 21.79 -1.64 18.67
N PHE A 308 21.79 -1.70 17.34
CA PHE A 308 22.58 -2.64 16.57
C PHE A 308 24.06 -2.25 16.70
N ASP A 309 24.95 -3.24 16.67
CA ASP A 309 26.40 -3.00 16.72
C ASP A 309 26.92 -2.25 15.50
N SER A 310 26.29 -2.47 14.34
CA SER A 310 26.66 -1.86 13.06
C SER A 310 25.44 -1.61 12.17
N LEU A 311 25.57 -0.68 11.23
CA LEU A 311 24.59 -0.46 10.16
C LEU A 311 24.71 -1.51 9.06
N ASP A 312 23.64 -1.68 8.29
CA ASP A 312 23.67 -2.41 7.02
C ASP A 312 23.97 -1.43 5.86
N THR A 313 25.25 -1.33 5.49
CA THR A 313 25.72 -0.48 4.39
C THR A 313 26.08 -1.29 3.14
N ASP A 314 25.76 -2.59 3.11
CA ASP A 314 26.02 -3.45 1.96
C ASP A 314 24.97 -3.22 0.87
N ARG A 315 25.34 -2.45 -0.15
CA ARG A 315 24.48 -2.16 -1.32
C ARG A 315 24.46 -3.26 -2.39
N VAL A 316 25.22 -4.35 -2.20
CA VAL A 316 25.23 -5.49 -3.12
C VAL A 316 24.24 -6.55 -2.67
N SER A 317 24.32 -6.97 -1.39
CA SER A 317 23.54 -8.11 -0.89
C SER A 317 22.62 -7.79 0.28
N GLY A 318 22.76 -6.61 0.89
CA GLY A 318 21.99 -6.16 2.06
C GLY A 318 20.51 -5.84 1.78
N CYS A 319 19.88 -5.24 2.79
CA CYS A 319 18.45 -4.92 2.79
C CYS A 319 18.08 -3.87 1.72
N ILE A 320 18.92 -2.85 1.55
CA ILE A 320 18.82 -1.83 0.50
C ILE A 320 19.98 -2.03 -0.46
N ARG A 321 19.69 -2.17 -1.75
CA ARG A 321 20.68 -2.40 -2.81
C ARG A 321 20.84 -1.22 -3.75
N ASP A 322 22.00 -1.12 -4.37
CA ASP A 322 22.24 -0.21 -5.47
C ASP A 322 21.50 -0.67 -6.75
N ILE A 323 21.50 0.18 -7.77
CA ILE A 323 20.79 -0.09 -9.03
C ILE A 323 21.35 -1.29 -9.80
N GLU A 324 22.66 -1.56 -9.73
CA GLU A 324 23.28 -2.67 -10.47
C GLU A 324 22.89 -4.02 -9.85
N HIS A 325 22.73 -4.05 -8.53
CA HIS A 325 22.42 -5.25 -7.74
C HIS A 325 20.96 -5.30 -7.28
N ALA A 326 20.09 -4.46 -7.86
CA ALA A 326 18.66 -4.43 -7.55
C ALA A 326 18.02 -5.83 -7.58
N PHE A 327 17.04 -6.08 -6.72
CA PHE A 327 16.32 -7.36 -6.70
C PHE A 327 15.61 -7.65 -8.02
N SER A 328 15.20 -6.59 -8.72
CA SER A 328 14.68 -6.64 -10.08
C SER A 328 14.91 -5.29 -10.76
N GLN A 329 15.24 -5.32 -12.05
CA GLN A 329 15.34 -4.12 -12.88
C GLN A 329 13.97 -3.61 -13.32
N ASP A 330 12.95 -4.47 -13.37
CA ASP A 330 11.55 -4.05 -13.43
C ASP A 330 11.06 -3.73 -12.01
N GLY A 331 10.28 -2.66 -11.87
CA GLY A 331 9.86 -2.15 -10.57
C GLY A 331 9.03 -3.13 -9.75
N GLY A 332 8.88 -2.89 -8.44
CA GLY A 332 8.13 -3.77 -7.53
C GLY A 332 6.60 -3.71 -7.64
N ILE A 333 6.08 -2.81 -8.47
CA ILE A 333 4.66 -2.60 -8.77
C ILE A 333 4.52 -2.39 -10.27
N ALA A 334 3.46 -2.89 -10.90
CA ALA A 334 3.12 -2.63 -12.29
C ALA A 334 1.63 -2.29 -12.48
N VAL A 335 1.36 -1.47 -13.49
CA VAL A 335 0.01 -1.16 -13.98
C VAL A 335 -0.25 -1.97 -15.24
N LEU A 336 -1.34 -2.74 -15.29
CA LEU A 336 -1.74 -3.46 -16.50
C LEU A 336 -2.98 -2.81 -17.13
N TYR A 337 -3.03 -2.80 -18.46
CA TYR A 337 -4.15 -2.27 -19.23
C TYR A 337 -4.70 -3.32 -20.21
N GLY A 338 -5.94 -3.17 -20.63
CA GLY A 338 -6.53 -3.99 -21.69
C GLY A 338 -8.04 -4.03 -21.56
N ASN A 339 -8.70 -4.88 -22.34
CA ASN A 339 -10.16 -4.87 -22.35
C ASN A 339 -10.77 -5.25 -20.98
N LEU A 340 -10.05 -5.96 -20.11
CA LEU A 340 -10.50 -6.28 -18.74
C LEU A 340 -10.36 -5.13 -17.76
N ALA A 341 -9.47 -4.17 -18.04
CA ALA A 341 -9.11 -3.07 -17.16
C ALA A 341 -8.69 -1.86 -18.01
N GLU A 342 -9.68 -1.19 -18.60
CA GLU A 342 -9.45 -0.07 -19.52
C GLU A 342 -8.80 1.13 -18.81
N ASP A 343 -9.22 1.41 -17.57
CA ASP A 343 -8.62 2.45 -16.72
C ASP A 343 -7.39 1.94 -15.94
N GLY A 344 -7.08 0.65 -16.10
CA GLY A 344 -5.93 -0.03 -15.51
C GLY A 344 -6.26 -0.89 -14.28
N CYS A 345 -5.32 -1.75 -13.93
CA CYS A 345 -5.31 -2.55 -12.71
C CYS A 345 -3.88 -2.70 -12.18
N ILE A 346 -3.72 -3.10 -10.91
CA ILE A 346 -2.43 -3.11 -10.22
C ILE A 346 -2.00 -4.52 -9.85
N VAL A 347 -0.73 -4.82 -10.09
CA VAL A 347 -0.06 -6.03 -9.62
C VAL A 347 1.24 -5.68 -8.89
N LYS A 348 1.49 -6.33 -7.76
CA LYS A 348 2.75 -6.21 -7.03
C LYS A 348 3.75 -7.23 -7.56
N THR A 349 4.52 -6.84 -8.57
CA THR A 349 5.52 -7.68 -9.26
C THR A 349 6.63 -8.17 -8.33
N ALA A 350 6.94 -7.44 -7.25
CA ALA A 350 7.93 -7.84 -6.24
C ALA A 350 7.64 -9.22 -5.59
N GLY A 351 6.38 -9.64 -5.58
CA GLY A 351 5.91 -10.91 -5.03
C GLY A 351 5.49 -11.96 -6.07
N VAL A 352 5.73 -11.71 -7.37
CA VAL A 352 5.37 -12.61 -8.46
C VAL A 352 6.60 -13.42 -8.89
N ASP A 353 6.43 -14.73 -9.06
CA ASP A 353 7.48 -15.61 -9.57
C ASP A 353 7.74 -15.37 -11.07
N GLU A 354 9.00 -15.42 -11.49
CA GLU A 354 9.39 -15.17 -12.89
C GLU A 354 8.68 -16.09 -13.89
N SER A 355 8.39 -17.34 -13.49
CA SER A 355 7.73 -18.34 -14.34
C SER A 355 6.29 -17.99 -14.69
N ILE A 356 5.65 -17.06 -13.96
CA ILE A 356 4.24 -16.67 -14.15
C ILE A 356 4.06 -15.18 -14.47
N LEU A 357 5.12 -14.47 -14.88
CA LEU A 357 5.02 -13.10 -15.38
C LEU A 357 4.14 -13.00 -16.65
N LYS A 358 4.03 -14.10 -17.39
CA LYS A 358 3.01 -14.30 -18.44
C LYS A 358 2.15 -15.48 -18.05
N PHE A 359 0.85 -15.26 -17.96
CA PHE A 359 -0.09 -16.30 -17.56
C PHE A 359 -1.31 -16.27 -18.48
N THR A 360 -1.70 -17.43 -18.98
CA THR A 360 -2.94 -17.59 -19.76
C THR A 360 -3.72 -18.75 -19.18
N GLY A 361 -4.96 -18.50 -18.78
CA GLY A 361 -5.76 -19.47 -18.07
C GLY A 361 -7.26 -19.28 -18.27
N LYS A 362 -8.02 -20.33 -17.97
CA LYS A 362 -9.49 -20.27 -18.02
C LYS A 362 -10.02 -19.56 -16.78
N ALA A 363 -11.00 -18.70 -16.97
CA ALA A 363 -11.65 -17.97 -15.89
C ALA A 363 -12.44 -18.93 -14.99
N ARG A 364 -12.32 -18.73 -13.69
CA ARG A 364 -13.19 -19.29 -12.66
C ARG A 364 -13.85 -18.13 -11.92
N VAL A 365 -15.14 -17.89 -12.16
CA VAL A 365 -15.81 -16.67 -11.70
C VAL A 365 -16.52 -16.88 -10.37
N PHE A 366 -16.28 -15.96 -9.44
CA PHE A 366 -16.95 -15.82 -8.16
C PHE A 366 -17.42 -14.37 -7.98
N GLU A 367 -18.59 -14.18 -7.37
CA GLU A 367 -19.20 -12.83 -7.19
C GLU A 367 -19.05 -12.29 -5.76
N SER A 368 -18.26 -12.98 -4.95
CA SER A 368 -17.85 -12.54 -3.62
C SER A 368 -16.58 -13.25 -3.16
N GLN A 369 -15.87 -12.63 -2.21
CA GLN A 369 -14.81 -13.29 -1.45
C GLN A 369 -15.30 -14.61 -0.84
N ASP A 370 -16.50 -14.63 -0.27
CA ASP A 370 -17.04 -15.79 0.45
C ASP A 370 -17.32 -16.97 -0.50
N SER A 371 -17.79 -16.70 -1.72
CA SER A 371 -17.89 -17.72 -2.78
C SER A 371 -16.52 -18.20 -3.25
N ALA A 372 -15.55 -17.29 -3.41
CA ALA A 372 -14.20 -17.64 -3.86
C ALA A 372 -13.48 -18.52 -2.83
N VAL A 373 -13.55 -18.16 -1.54
CA VAL A 373 -13.01 -18.95 -0.43
C VAL A 373 -13.59 -20.36 -0.43
N ARG A 374 -14.93 -20.49 -0.53
CA ARG A 374 -15.58 -21.81 -0.59
C ARG A 374 -15.12 -22.61 -1.81
N GLY A 375 -15.07 -21.98 -2.98
CA GLY A 375 -14.62 -22.65 -4.21
C GLY A 375 -13.16 -23.10 -4.15
N ILE A 376 -12.26 -22.34 -3.52
CA ILE A 376 -10.86 -22.73 -3.33
C ILE A 376 -10.77 -23.91 -2.35
N LEU A 377 -11.43 -23.82 -1.19
CA LEU A 377 -11.34 -24.84 -0.15
C LEU A 377 -11.98 -26.18 -0.57
N ASN A 378 -13.04 -26.13 -1.38
CA ASN A 378 -13.73 -27.31 -1.94
C ASN A 378 -13.11 -27.83 -3.24
N ASP A 379 -11.91 -27.38 -3.60
CA ASP A 379 -11.17 -27.81 -4.80
C ASP A 379 -11.92 -27.54 -6.12
N GLU A 380 -12.80 -26.54 -6.20
CA GLU A 380 -13.45 -26.12 -7.45
C GLU A 380 -12.49 -25.36 -8.37
N VAL A 381 -11.52 -24.66 -7.76
CA VAL A 381 -10.40 -24.00 -8.46
C VAL A 381 -9.36 -25.04 -8.83
N LYS A 382 -8.92 -25.02 -10.09
CA LYS A 382 -7.91 -25.95 -10.63
C LYS A 382 -6.66 -25.21 -11.09
N ALA A 383 -5.51 -25.89 -11.05
CA ALA A 383 -4.26 -25.38 -11.60
C ALA A 383 -4.44 -24.92 -13.07
N GLY A 384 -3.85 -23.77 -13.41
CA GLY A 384 -3.99 -23.12 -14.71
C GLY A 384 -5.23 -22.24 -14.87
N GLU A 385 -6.04 -22.06 -13.82
CA GLU A 385 -7.20 -21.14 -13.85
C GLU A 385 -6.83 -19.72 -13.41
N VAL A 386 -7.59 -18.75 -13.93
CA VAL A 386 -7.62 -17.36 -13.45
C VAL A 386 -8.88 -17.19 -12.60
N VAL A 387 -8.70 -17.07 -11.29
CA VAL A 387 -9.80 -16.90 -10.33
C VAL A 387 -10.25 -15.43 -10.35
N ILE A 388 -11.48 -15.20 -10.80
CA ILE A 388 -12.11 -13.88 -10.88
C ILE A 388 -12.99 -13.68 -9.66
N ILE A 389 -12.74 -12.63 -8.89
CA ILE A 389 -13.56 -12.21 -7.76
C ILE A 389 -14.09 -10.82 -8.06
N ARG A 390 -15.35 -10.72 -8.46
CA ARG A 390 -15.96 -9.46 -8.90
C ARG A 390 -17.02 -8.93 -7.94
N TYR A 391 -17.44 -7.69 -8.16
CA TYR A 391 -18.33 -6.94 -7.26
C TYR A 391 -17.72 -6.72 -5.88
N GLU A 392 -16.41 -6.58 -5.80
CA GLU A 392 -15.66 -6.25 -4.60
C GLU A 392 -15.02 -4.87 -4.66
N GLY A 393 -15.31 -4.08 -5.70
CA GLY A 393 -14.87 -2.71 -5.88
C GLY A 393 -15.49 -1.69 -4.91
N PRO A 394 -15.17 -0.39 -5.06
CA PRO A 394 -15.68 0.68 -4.21
C PRO A 394 -17.20 0.68 -4.03
N LYS A 395 -17.95 0.54 -5.13
CA LYS A 395 -19.42 0.47 -5.14
C LYS A 395 -19.94 -0.95 -4.99
N GLY A 396 -19.32 -1.91 -5.66
CA GLY A 396 -19.77 -3.30 -5.71
C GLY A 396 -19.67 -4.02 -4.38
N GLY A 397 -18.59 -3.77 -3.60
CA GLY A 397 -18.35 -4.37 -2.30
C GLY A 397 -19.53 -4.17 -1.33
N PRO A 398 -19.94 -2.91 -1.05
CA PRO A 398 -19.19 -1.65 -1.20
C PRO A 398 -18.03 -1.53 -0.20
N GLY A 399 -17.14 -0.56 -0.41
CA GLY A 399 -16.00 -0.31 0.47
C GLY A 399 -14.68 -0.93 0.01
N MET A 400 -14.64 -1.49 -1.20
CA MET A 400 -13.43 -2.04 -1.83
C MET A 400 -12.61 -2.92 -0.88
N GLN A 401 -13.18 -4.03 -0.43
CA GLN A 401 -12.59 -4.79 0.68
C GLN A 401 -11.19 -5.33 0.34
N GLU A 402 -10.35 -5.42 1.37
CA GLU A 402 -9.00 -6.00 1.26
C GLU A 402 -9.08 -7.49 1.55
N MET A 403 -8.92 -8.29 0.50
CA MET A 403 -9.09 -9.73 0.56
C MET A 403 -7.76 -10.43 0.82
N LEU A 404 -7.64 -11.08 1.98
CA LEU A 404 -6.49 -11.91 2.33
C LEU A 404 -6.79 -13.39 2.14
N TYR A 405 -7.98 -13.84 2.55
CA TYR A 405 -8.34 -15.26 2.56
C TYR A 405 -8.21 -15.97 1.21
N PRO A 406 -8.69 -15.42 0.07
CA PRO A 406 -8.52 -16.11 -1.22
C PRO A 406 -7.06 -16.36 -1.54
N THR A 407 -6.17 -15.42 -1.22
CA THR A 407 -4.74 -15.54 -1.51
C THR A 407 -4.06 -16.55 -0.59
N SER A 408 -4.36 -16.52 0.72
CA SER A 408 -3.81 -17.46 1.69
C SER A 408 -4.26 -18.90 1.41
N TYR A 409 -5.54 -19.12 1.11
CA TYR A 409 -6.06 -20.46 0.85
C TYR A 409 -5.61 -21.01 -0.51
N LEU A 410 -5.43 -20.16 -1.51
CA LEU A 410 -4.84 -20.59 -2.78
C LEU A 410 -3.40 -21.06 -2.56
N LYS A 411 -2.64 -20.37 -1.70
CA LYS A 411 -1.28 -20.77 -1.32
C LYS A 411 -1.28 -22.08 -0.51
N SER A 412 -2.14 -22.24 0.50
CA SER A 412 -2.19 -23.46 1.30
C SER A 412 -2.63 -24.70 0.51
N LYS A 413 -3.45 -24.51 -0.54
CA LYS A 413 -3.79 -25.57 -1.51
C LYS A 413 -2.67 -25.87 -2.53
N GLY A 414 -1.49 -25.23 -2.42
CA GLY A 414 -0.38 -25.40 -3.36
C GLY A 414 -0.64 -24.81 -4.75
N LEU A 415 -1.65 -23.94 -4.90
CA LEU A 415 -2.05 -23.34 -6.17
C LEU A 415 -1.48 -21.93 -6.40
N GLY A 416 -0.73 -21.37 -5.45
CA GLY A 416 -0.25 -19.99 -5.48
C GLY A 416 0.62 -19.61 -6.70
N ALA A 417 1.40 -20.56 -7.22
CA ALA A 417 2.18 -20.39 -8.47
C ALA A 417 1.50 -21.02 -9.69
N ALA A 418 0.37 -21.71 -9.51
CA ALA A 418 -0.32 -22.42 -10.58
C ALA A 418 -1.57 -21.67 -11.08
N CYS A 419 -2.06 -20.70 -10.32
CA CYS A 419 -3.25 -19.92 -10.63
C CYS A 419 -2.97 -18.43 -10.54
N ALA A 420 -3.80 -17.64 -11.21
CA ALA A 420 -3.84 -16.18 -11.06
C ALA A 420 -5.12 -15.75 -10.33
N LEU A 421 -5.08 -14.60 -9.67
CA LEU A 421 -6.23 -13.96 -9.04
C LEU A 421 -6.46 -12.58 -9.67
N LEU A 422 -7.70 -12.26 -10.03
CA LEU A 422 -8.10 -10.94 -10.53
C LEU A 422 -9.37 -10.46 -9.81
N THR A 423 -9.35 -9.20 -9.37
CA THR A 423 -10.50 -8.57 -8.71
C THR A 423 -10.63 -7.08 -9.03
N ASP A 424 -11.86 -6.58 -8.99
CA ASP A 424 -12.17 -5.14 -8.92
C ASP A 424 -12.02 -4.57 -7.50
N GLY A 425 -11.87 -5.42 -6.48
CA GLY A 425 -11.50 -5.07 -5.11
C GLY A 425 -9.98 -4.95 -4.89
N ARG A 426 -9.52 -5.25 -3.68
CA ARG A 426 -8.10 -5.18 -3.29
C ARG A 426 -7.65 -6.52 -2.74
N PHE A 427 -6.39 -6.89 -3.01
CA PHE A 427 -5.71 -7.94 -2.26
C PHE A 427 -4.86 -7.31 -1.16
N SER A 428 -4.60 -8.07 -0.11
CA SER A 428 -3.81 -7.56 1.00
C SER A 428 -2.37 -7.25 0.57
N GLY A 429 -1.76 -6.25 1.21
CA GLY A 429 -0.33 -5.98 1.06
C GLY A 429 0.57 -7.19 1.42
N GLY A 430 0.01 -8.19 2.12
CA GLY A 430 0.56 -9.50 2.47
C GLY A 430 0.60 -10.56 1.37
N THR A 431 -0.02 -10.29 0.23
CA THR A 431 -0.21 -11.28 -0.81
C THR A 431 1.08 -11.55 -1.61
N SER A 432 1.31 -12.83 -1.92
CA SER A 432 2.35 -13.32 -2.85
C SER A 432 1.70 -14.10 -3.99
N GLY A 433 2.42 -14.28 -5.11
CA GLY A 433 1.88 -14.87 -6.33
C GLY A 433 1.19 -13.85 -7.25
N LEU A 434 0.60 -14.33 -8.34
CA LEU A 434 -0.01 -13.49 -9.36
C LEU A 434 -1.41 -13.00 -8.95
N SER A 435 -1.44 -11.97 -8.10
CA SER A 435 -2.68 -11.37 -7.59
C SER A 435 -2.84 -9.94 -8.06
N ILE A 436 -3.90 -9.70 -8.84
CA ILE A 436 -4.16 -8.45 -9.56
C ILE A 436 -5.42 -7.81 -8.99
N GLY A 437 -5.29 -6.61 -8.42
CA GLY A 437 -6.39 -5.86 -7.85
C GLY A 437 -6.74 -4.62 -8.66
N HIS A 438 -7.77 -3.90 -8.22
CA HIS A 438 -8.15 -2.59 -8.75
C HIS A 438 -8.59 -2.63 -10.21
N ALA A 439 -9.09 -3.76 -10.72
CA ALA A 439 -9.62 -3.82 -12.08
C ALA A 439 -10.68 -2.73 -12.29
N SER A 440 -10.35 -1.79 -13.17
CA SER A 440 -11.10 -0.56 -13.38
C SER A 440 -11.49 -0.40 -14.87
N PRO A 441 -12.75 -0.09 -15.20
CA PRO A 441 -13.89 0.11 -14.28
C PRO A 441 -14.29 -1.16 -13.50
N GLU A 442 -14.80 -0.99 -12.28
CA GLU A 442 -15.28 -2.11 -11.47
C GLU A 442 -16.54 -2.77 -12.06
N ALA A 443 -16.88 -3.98 -11.60
CA ALA A 443 -18.04 -4.69 -12.13
C ALA A 443 -19.36 -3.92 -11.92
N ALA A 444 -19.51 -3.26 -10.77
CA ALA A 444 -20.71 -2.49 -10.42
C ALA A 444 -20.86 -1.16 -11.20
N ASP A 445 -19.80 -0.71 -11.86
CA ASP A 445 -19.80 0.44 -12.77
C ASP A 445 -19.75 0.00 -14.24
N GLY A 446 -19.90 -1.30 -14.50
CA GLY A 446 -20.08 -1.85 -15.84
C GLY A 446 -18.79 -2.13 -16.62
N GLY A 447 -17.66 -2.32 -15.93
CA GLY A 447 -16.44 -2.80 -16.55
C GLY A 447 -16.57 -4.23 -17.09
N VAL A 448 -15.70 -4.60 -18.04
CA VAL A 448 -15.72 -5.91 -18.72
C VAL A 448 -15.59 -7.09 -17.74
N ILE A 449 -14.95 -6.89 -16.57
CA ILE A 449 -14.90 -7.89 -15.50
C ILE A 449 -16.30 -8.37 -15.05
N ALA A 450 -17.35 -7.53 -15.21
CA ALA A 450 -18.74 -7.88 -14.91
C ALA A 450 -19.34 -8.98 -15.81
N VAL A 451 -18.74 -9.23 -16.98
CA VAL A 451 -19.29 -10.12 -18.03
C VAL A 451 -18.38 -11.28 -18.40
N VAL A 452 -17.29 -11.47 -17.64
CA VAL A 452 -16.50 -12.70 -17.71
C VAL A 452 -17.37 -13.88 -17.28
N GLU A 453 -17.30 -14.97 -18.05
CA GLU A 453 -17.96 -16.24 -17.78
C GLU A 453 -16.91 -17.31 -17.44
N THR A 454 -17.28 -18.25 -16.56
CA THR A 454 -16.40 -19.38 -16.23
C THR A 454 -16.08 -20.18 -17.49
N GLY A 455 -14.79 -20.41 -17.74
CA GLY A 455 -14.28 -21.08 -18.94
C GLY A 455 -13.73 -20.15 -20.02
N ASP A 456 -14.04 -18.84 -19.96
CA ASP A 456 -13.43 -17.85 -20.86
C ASP A 456 -11.92 -17.81 -20.68
N LEU A 457 -11.17 -17.55 -21.75
CA LEU A 457 -9.71 -17.49 -21.68
C LEU A 457 -9.25 -16.07 -21.33
N ILE A 458 -8.36 -15.94 -20.34
CA ILE A 458 -7.77 -14.67 -19.92
C ILE A 458 -6.27 -14.73 -20.12
N GLU A 459 -5.70 -13.68 -20.72
CA GLU A 459 -4.28 -13.49 -20.93
C GLU A 459 -3.77 -12.34 -20.06
N ILE A 460 -2.72 -12.61 -19.30
CA ILE A 460 -1.99 -11.65 -18.47
C ILE A 460 -0.54 -11.63 -18.96
N ASP A 461 -0.02 -10.46 -19.30
CA ASP A 461 1.37 -10.26 -19.71
C ASP A 461 1.93 -9.03 -18.98
N ILE A 462 2.58 -9.28 -17.84
CA ILE A 462 3.18 -8.22 -17.00
C ILE A 462 4.30 -7.49 -17.75
N PRO A 463 5.25 -8.15 -18.45
CA PRO A 463 6.28 -7.46 -19.21
C PRO A 463 5.71 -6.47 -20.25
N ASN A 464 4.61 -6.83 -20.91
CA ASN A 464 3.95 -5.96 -21.89
C ASN A 464 2.85 -5.06 -21.28
N ARG A 465 2.66 -5.09 -19.96
CA ARG A 465 1.63 -4.34 -19.22
C ARG A 465 0.21 -4.55 -19.76
N SER A 466 -0.14 -5.80 -20.09
CA SER A 466 -1.44 -6.12 -20.68
C SER A 466 -2.25 -7.17 -19.92
N ILE A 467 -3.58 -7.01 -19.94
CA ILE A 467 -4.55 -7.96 -19.38
C ILE A 467 -5.82 -8.01 -20.24
N ASN A 468 -6.14 -9.18 -20.82
CA ASN A 468 -7.20 -9.28 -21.81
C ASN A 468 -8.07 -10.53 -21.66
N LEU A 469 -9.38 -10.35 -21.78
CA LEU A 469 -10.37 -11.38 -22.02
C LEU A 469 -10.35 -11.76 -23.50
N LYS A 470 -10.06 -13.02 -23.82
CA LYS A 470 -9.99 -13.55 -25.19
C LYS A 470 -11.35 -14.01 -25.68
N VAL A 471 -12.29 -13.06 -25.72
CA VAL A 471 -13.63 -13.20 -26.28
C VAL A 471 -13.81 -12.11 -27.33
N ASP A 472 -14.52 -12.40 -28.42
CA ASP A 472 -14.79 -11.42 -29.48
C ASP A 472 -15.48 -10.17 -28.93
N ALA A 473 -15.03 -8.99 -29.36
CA ALA A 473 -15.56 -7.72 -28.88
C ALA A 473 -17.08 -7.59 -29.03
N SER A 474 -17.65 -8.13 -30.11
CA SER A 474 -19.10 -8.14 -30.32
C SER A 474 -19.87 -8.98 -29.28
N GLU A 475 -19.29 -10.08 -28.80
CA GLU A 475 -19.90 -10.88 -27.75
C GLU A 475 -19.74 -10.21 -26.38
N ILE A 476 -18.59 -9.57 -26.10
CA ILE A 476 -18.40 -8.76 -24.89
C ILE A 476 -19.48 -7.66 -24.81
N GLU A 477 -19.68 -6.90 -25.88
CA GLU A 477 -20.70 -5.84 -25.93
C GLU A 477 -22.12 -6.38 -25.72
N LYS A 478 -22.43 -7.52 -26.32
CA LYS A 478 -23.74 -8.19 -26.12
C LYS A 478 -23.94 -8.59 -24.67
N ARG A 479 -22.92 -9.16 -24.01
CA ARG A 479 -22.98 -9.51 -22.58
C ARG A 479 -23.10 -8.27 -21.70
N LEU A 480 -22.39 -7.19 -22.02
CA LEU A 480 -22.49 -5.90 -21.30
C LEU A 480 -23.88 -5.30 -21.42
N ALA A 481 -24.49 -5.33 -22.61
CA ALA A 481 -25.87 -4.87 -22.81
C ALA A 481 -26.85 -5.68 -21.94
N ALA A 482 -26.73 -7.01 -21.93
CA ALA A 482 -27.56 -7.88 -21.10
C ALA A 482 -27.35 -7.64 -19.59
N GLN A 483 -26.12 -7.36 -19.16
CA GLN A 483 -25.83 -7.09 -17.74
C GLN A 483 -26.27 -5.69 -17.30
N ARG A 484 -26.27 -4.72 -18.22
CA ARG A 484 -26.81 -3.37 -17.98
C ARG A 484 -28.31 -3.40 -17.68
N GLU A 485 -29.07 -4.26 -18.35
CA GLU A 485 -30.50 -4.47 -18.05
C GLU A 485 -30.73 -5.03 -16.63
N LYS A 486 -29.76 -5.77 -16.09
CA LYS A 486 -29.78 -6.27 -14.70
C LYS A 486 -29.20 -5.26 -13.69
N GLY A 487 -28.69 -4.12 -14.15
CA GLY A 487 -28.17 -3.04 -13.30
C GLY A 487 -26.78 -3.29 -12.72
N PHE A 488 -25.97 -4.19 -13.31
CA PHE A 488 -24.62 -4.51 -12.82
C PHE A 488 -24.56 -4.90 -11.34
N VAL A 489 -25.46 -5.79 -10.94
CA VAL A 489 -25.48 -6.40 -9.61
C VAL A 489 -25.06 -7.88 -9.69
N PRO A 490 -24.51 -8.43 -8.59
CA PRO A 490 -24.29 -9.87 -8.47
C PRO A 490 -25.56 -10.67 -8.75
N ALA A 491 -25.44 -11.76 -9.49
CA ALA A 491 -26.47 -12.77 -9.62
C ALA A 491 -26.61 -13.62 -8.35
N GLU A 492 -25.50 -13.86 -7.64
CA GLU A 492 -25.50 -14.55 -6.35
C GLU A 492 -26.02 -13.64 -5.23
N LYS A 493 -26.92 -14.18 -4.40
CA LYS A 493 -27.36 -13.48 -3.19
C LYS A 493 -26.22 -13.45 -2.17
N ARG A 494 -25.74 -12.25 -1.84
CA ARG A 494 -24.71 -12.02 -0.82
C ARG A 494 -25.34 -11.66 0.52
N GLU A 495 -25.05 -12.42 1.57
CA GLU A 495 -25.48 -12.10 2.92
C GLU A 495 -24.52 -11.06 3.54
N ARG A 496 -24.74 -9.76 3.25
CA ARG A 496 -23.91 -8.66 3.77
C ARG A 496 -24.76 -7.59 4.44
N LYS A 497 -24.30 -7.11 5.59
CA LYS A 497 -24.93 -5.97 6.29
C LYS A 497 -24.43 -4.64 5.72
N VAL A 498 -25.13 -4.12 4.72
CA VAL A 498 -24.83 -2.82 4.12
C VAL A 498 -25.56 -1.70 4.86
N SER A 499 -24.85 -1.01 5.75
CA SER A 499 -25.36 0.13 6.51
C SER A 499 -25.62 1.36 5.63
N PRO A 500 -26.39 2.36 6.09
CA PRO A 500 -26.54 3.63 5.37
C PRO A 500 -25.21 4.31 5.03
N ALA A 501 -24.21 4.24 5.91
CA ALA A 501 -22.88 4.82 5.67
C ALA A 501 -22.19 4.18 4.46
N LEU A 502 -22.26 2.86 4.33
CA LEU A 502 -21.71 2.13 3.19
C LEU A 502 -22.47 2.40 1.89
N LYS A 503 -23.79 2.63 1.96
CA LYS A 503 -24.59 3.03 0.78
C LYS A 503 -24.16 4.40 0.27
N VAL A 504 -23.94 5.36 1.16
CA VAL A 504 -23.45 6.70 0.81
C VAL A 504 -22.05 6.60 0.20
N TYR A 505 -21.15 5.83 0.82
CA TYR A 505 -19.82 5.59 0.26
C TYR A 505 -19.90 5.02 -1.16
N GLY A 506 -20.62 3.91 -1.36
CA GLY A 506 -20.71 3.26 -2.67
C GLY A 506 -21.38 4.13 -3.75
N ALA A 507 -22.30 5.02 -3.38
CA ALA A 507 -22.93 5.95 -4.32
C ALA A 507 -21.98 7.05 -4.83
N LEU A 508 -21.02 7.46 -4.00
CA LEU A 508 -20.15 8.60 -4.27
C LEU A 508 -18.73 8.19 -4.68
N ALA A 509 -18.27 7.01 -4.29
CA ALA A 509 -16.91 6.56 -4.58
C ALA A 509 -16.68 6.43 -6.09
N THR A 510 -15.59 7.04 -6.56
CA THR A 510 -15.07 6.88 -7.92
C THR A 510 -14.41 5.50 -8.10
N SER A 511 -14.05 5.19 -9.34
CA SER A 511 -13.24 4.00 -9.64
C SER A 511 -11.91 4.01 -8.89
N ALA A 512 -11.33 2.82 -8.66
CA ALA A 512 -10.02 2.69 -8.01
C ALA A 512 -8.90 3.38 -8.80
N ALA A 513 -9.00 3.42 -10.13
CA ALA A 513 -8.10 4.17 -11.01
C ALA A 513 -8.06 5.69 -10.75
N PHE A 514 -9.05 6.21 -10.01
CA PHE A 514 -9.12 7.63 -9.59
C PHE A 514 -8.98 7.77 -8.06
N GLY A 515 -8.42 6.77 -7.38
CA GLY A 515 -8.19 6.79 -5.94
C GLY A 515 -9.42 6.47 -5.09
N ALA A 516 -10.55 6.05 -5.71
CA ALA A 516 -11.82 5.83 -5.03
C ALA A 516 -12.23 7.01 -4.12
N VAL A 517 -11.92 8.25 -4.55
CA VAL A 517 -12.36 9.48 -3.88
C VAL A 517 -13.87 9.67 -4.05
N ARG A 518 -14.48 10.52 -3.23
CA ARG A 518 -15.91 10.86 -3.38
C ARG A 518 -16.11 11.90 -4.47
N ASP A 519 -16.89 11.54 -5.49
CA ASP A 519 -17.34 12.46 -6.52
C ASP A 519 -18.74 12.99 -6.17
N VAL A 520 -18.78 14.22 -5.67
CA VAL A 520 -20.01 14.89 -5.27
C VAL A 520 -20.92 15.25 -6.46
N THR A 521 -20.38 15.31 -7.69
CA THR A 521 -21.20 15.57 -8.90
C THR A 521 -22.15 14.41 -9.18
N ARG A 522 -21.88 13.21 -8.65
CA ARG A 522 -22.80 12.07 -8.68
C ARG A 522 -24.12 12.35 -7.93
N LEU A 523 -24.12 13.27 -6.96
CA LEU A 523 -25.36 13.71 -6.31
C LEU A 523 -26.28 14.49 -7.25
N GLU A 524 -25.72 15.17 -8.25
CA GLU A 524 -26.51 15.90 -9.24
C GLU A 524 -27.27 14.93 -10.15
N LYS A 525 -26.72 13.74 -10.40
CA LYS A 525 -27.37 12.66 -11.16
C LYS A 525 -28.49 11.96 -10.38
N LEU A 526 -28.62 12.22 -9.08
CA LEU A 526 -29.71 11.71 -8.24
C LEU A 526 -30.89 12.69 -8.16
N LYS A 527 -30.73 13.92 -8.67
CA LYS A 527 -31.81 14.90 -8.84
C LYS A 527 -32.51 14.66 -10.17
#